data_AF-A0A257MV44-F1
#
_entry.id   AF-A0A257MV44-F1
#
_cell.length_a   1.000
_cell.length_b   1.000
_cell.length_c   1.000
_cell.angle_alpha   90.00
_cell.angle_beta   90.00
_cell.angle_gamma   90.00
#
_symmetry.space_group_name_H-M   'P 1'
#
loop_
_entity.id
_entity.type
_entity.pdbx_description
1 polymer ?
#
loop_
_entity_poly.entity_id
_entity_poly.type
_entity_poly.pdbx_seq_one_letter_code
_entity_poly.pdbx_strand_id
1 'polypeptide(L)'
;MKSITLTSSFYAYLSRLRWIKRWGLKRNAHEENVMEHSWEVSVIAHTLALIKNRYYDGTVDANAVATAALYHDITEVITGDLPTPIKYHSAEINAAYKQIEQRAEFELLALL
;
A
#
# COMPACT_ATOMS: atom_id res chain seq x y z
N MET A 1 17.67 21.65 -29.05
CA MET A 1 16.92 20.46 -28.57
C MET A 1 15.94 20.93 -27.50
N LYS A 2 14.63 20.80 -27.71
CA LYS A 2 13.65 20.98 -26.61
C LYS A 2 13.79 19.77 -25.69
N SER A 3 14.21 19.99 -24.45
CA SER A 3 14.09 18.98 -23.40
C SER A 3 12.60 18.69 -23.22
N ILE A 4 12.17 17.48 -23.54
CA ILE A 4 10.83 17.02 -23.21
C ILE A 4 10.87 16.68 -21.73
N THR A 5 10.37 17.57 -20.88
CA THR A 5 10.11 17.25 -19.48
C THR A 5 8.89 16.32 -19.45
N LEU A 6 9.13 15.02 -19.27
CA LEU A 6 8.08 14.08 -18.90
C LEU A 6 7.60 14.46 -17.49
N THR A 7 6.39 15.00 -17.40
CA THR A 7 5.74 15.31 -16.12
C THR A 7 4.96 14.09 -15.66
N SER A 8 5.48 13.37 -14.67
CA SER A 8 4.77 12.29 -13.98
C SER A 8 3.98 12.85 -12.80
N SER A 9 2.70 12.49 -12.71
CA SER A 9 1.85 12.79 -11.55
C SER A 9 1.84 11.67 -10.51
N PHE A 10 2.56 10.57 -10.75
CA PHE A 10 2.64 9.41 -9.85
C PHE A 10 2.97 9.84 -8.42
N TYR A 11 4.09 10.53 -8.23
CA TYR A 11 4.51 10.99 -6.89
C TYR A 11 3.54 11.98 -6.24
N ALA A 12 2.78 12.75 -7.04
CA ALA A 12 1.73 13.61 -6.50
C ALA A 12 0.58 12.77 -5.91
N TYR A 13 0.22 11.65 -6.54
CA TYR A 13 -0.72 10.69 -5.98
C TYR A 13 -0.17 10.06 -4.70
N LEU A 14 1.05 9.53 -4.70
CA LEU A 14 1.65 8.93 -3.49
C LEU A 14 1.61 9.89 -2.29
N SER A 15 1.87 11.18 -2.52
CA SER A 15 1.85 12.19 -1.45
C SER A 15 0.47 12.33 -0.78
N ARG A 16 -0.63 11.97 -1.47
CA ARG A 16 -2.00 12.05 -0.95
C ARG A 16 -2.33 10.92 0.02
N LEU A 17 -1.55 9.84 0.09
CA LEU A 17 -1.75 8.76 1.08
C LEU A 17 -1.75 9.27 2.52
N ARG A 18 -1.03 10.38 2.80
CA ARG A 18 -1.04 11.04 4.10
C ARG A 18 -2.42 11.55 4.54
N TRP A 19 -3.36 11.69 3.59
CA TRP A 19 -4.72 12.16 3.82
C TRP A 19 -5.72 11.02 3.96
N ILE A 20 -5.35 9.80 3.59
CA ILE A 20 -6.20 8.62 3.71
C ILE A 20 -6.05 8.09 5.14
N LYS A 21 -7.10 8.26 5.94
CA LYS A 21 -7.15 7.86 7.35
C LYS A 21 -7.64 6.42 7.47
N ARG A 22 -7.00 5.65 8.35
CA ARG A 22 -7.38 4.28 8.68
C ARG A 22 -8.31 4.27 9.88
N TRP A 23 -8.97 3.13 10.10
CA TRP A 23 -9.86 2.89 11.25
C TRP A 23 -11.07 3.84 11.30
N GLY A 24 -11.60 4.23 10.14
CA GLY A 24 -12.69 5.22 10.03
C GLY A 24 -14.01 4.84 10.72
N LEU A 25 -14.18 3.57 11.12
CA LEU A 25 -15.36 3.08 11.84
C LEU A 25 -15.17 3.01 13.37
N LYS A 26 -14.06 3.53 13.89
CA LYS A 26 -13.71 3.48 15.33
C LYS A 26 -13.29 4.85 15.84
N ARG A 27 -13.41 5.06 17.15
CA ARG A 27 -12.81 6.22 17.81
C ARG A 27 -11.32 5.95 18.02
N ASN A 28 -10.48 6.81 17.45
CA ASN A 28 -9.03 6.68 17.55
C ASN A 28 -8.48 7.60 18.65
N ALA A 29 -7.61 7.08 19.51
CA ALA A 29 -6.84 7.90 20.46
C ALA A 29 -5.72 8.67 19.74
N HIS A 30 -5.12 8.02 18.74
CA HIS A 30 -4.17 8.60 17.79
C HIS A 30 -4.63 8.21 16.39
N GLU A 31 -4.76 9.17 15.51
CA GLU A 31 -5.12 8.90 14.12
C GLU A 31 -3.93 8.29 13.38
N GLU A 32 -4.20 7.28 12.57
CA GLU A 32 -3.23 6.66 11.65
C GLU A 32 -3.65 6.96 10.21
N ASN A 33 -2.68 7.31 9.35
CA ASN A 33 -2.88 7.38 7.91
C ASN A 33 -2.12 6.27 7.16
N VAL A 34 -2.46 6.04 5.90
CA VAL A 34 -1.90 4.94 5.09
C VAL A 34 -0.37 5.06 4.91
N MET A 35 0.18 6.27 4.91
CA MET A 35 1.64 6.46 4.79
C MET A 35 2.37 6.03 6.06
N GLU A 36 1.84 6.36 7.25
CA GLU A 36 2.37 5.89 8.55
C GLU A 36 2.31 4.37 8.62
N HIS A 37 1.14 3.81 8.32
CA HIS A 37 0.90 2.39 8.28
C HIS A 37 1.90 1.66 7.35
N SER A 38 2.02 2.12 6.10
CA SER A 38 2.89 1.49 5.11
C SER A 38 4.37 1.53 5.51
N TRP A 39 4.80 2.60 6.18
CA TRP A 39 6.16 2.68 6.72
C TRP A 39 6.37 1.65 7.83
N GLU A 40 5.46 1.56 8.80
CA GLU A 40 5.55 0.58 9.90
C GLU A 40 5.55 -0.87 9.38
N VAL A 41 4.63 -1.18 8.44
CA VAL A 41 4.55 -2.49 7.78
C VAL A 41 5.84 -2.81 7.03
N SER A 42 6.44 -1.84 6.34
CA SER A 42 7.73 -2.03 5.64
C SER A 42 8.87 -2.37 6.61
N VAL A 43 8.98 -1.66 7.74
CA VAL A 43 9.98 -1.92 8.78
C VAL A 43 9.79 -3.32 9.39
N ILE A 44 8.54 -3.69 9.71
CA ILE A 44 8.21 -5.00 10.27
C ILE A 44 8.52 -6.11 9.25
N ALA A 45 8.06 -5.97 8.00
CA ALA A 45 8.26 -6.96 6.95
C ALA A 45 9.74 -7.19 6.64
N HIS A 46 10.54 -6.12 6.56
CA HIS A 46 11.99 -6.20 6.42
C HIS A 46 12.62 -7.01 7.58
N THR A 47 12.22 -6.69 8.82
CA THR A 47 12.73 -7.37 10.03
C THR A 47 12.36 -8.86 10.02
N LEU A 48 11.12 -9.20 9.65
CA LEU A 48 10.66 -10.58 9.53
C LEU A 48 11.42 -11.35 8.44
N ALA A 49 11.72 -10.71 7.30
CA ALA A 49 12.54 -11.31 6.26
C ALA A 49 13.95 -11.64 6.75
N LEU A 50 14.58 -10.74 7.52
CA LEU A 50 15.88 -11.00 8.13
C LEU A 50 15.84 -12.14 9.15
N ILE A 51 14.80 -12.19 10.00
CA ILE A 51 14.59 -13.27 10.97
C ILE A 51 14.44 -14.61 10.25
N LYS A 52 13.59 -14.66 9.20
CA LYS A 52 13.38 -15.86 8.38
C LYS A 52 14.69 -16.38 7.81
N ASN A 53 15.50 -15.49 7.24
CA ASN A 53 16.78 -15.88 6.64
C ASN A 53 17.82 -16.33 7.68
N ARG A 54 17.81 -15.75 8.88
CA ARG A 54 18.82 -16.05 9.90
C ARG A 54 18.50 -17.28 10.75
N TYR A 55 17.21 -17.53 11.02
CA TYR A 55 16.79 -18.52 12.02
C TYR A 55 15.89 -19.63 11.46
N TYR A 56 15.42 -19.51 10.22
CA TYR A 56 14.42 -20.42 9.63
C TYR A 56 14.76 -20.80 8.18
N ASP A 57 16.05 -20.90 7.86
CA ASP A 57 16.57 -21.33 6.54
C ASP A 57 15.94 -20.59 5.34
N GLY A 58 15.54 -19.33 5.55
CA GLY A 58 15.01 -18.49 4.49
C GLY A 58 16.06 -17.98 3.52
N THR A 59 15.64 -17.76 2.28
CA THR A 59 16.46 -17.16 1.21
C THR A 59 15.74 -16.00 0.52
N VAL A 60 14.94 -15.23 1.26
CA VAL A 60 14.15 -14.11 0.68
C VAL A 60 14.99 -12.83 0.62
N ASP A 61 14.75 -11.97 -0.38
CA ASP A 61 15.35 -10.64 -0.42
C ASP A 61 14.58 -9.69 0.53
N ALA A 62 15.21 -9.33 1.64
CA ALA A 62 14.60 -8.46 2.64
C ALA A 62 14.30 -7.04 2.09
N ASN A 63 15.11 -6.53 1.16
CA ASN A 63 14.89 -5.23 0.55
C ASN A 63 13.68 -5.27 -0.39
N ALA A 64 13.58 -6.31 -1.22
CA ALA A 64 12.40 -6.51 -2.07
C ALA A 64 11.11 -6.64 -1.25
N VAL A 65 11.16 -7.37 -0.12
CA VAL A 65 10.03 -7.48 0.82
C VAL A 65 9.67 -6.12 1.42
N ALA A 66 10.66 -5.34 1.86
CA ALA A 66 10.45 -4.01 2.40
C ALA A 66 9.80 -3.07 1.37
N THR A 67 10.27 -3.11 0.13
CA THR A 67 9.72 -2.31 -0.98
C THR A 67 8.29 -2.74 -1.32
N ALA A 68 8.01 -4.04 -1.41
CA ALA A 68 6.65 -4.53 -1.63
C ALA A 68 5.70 -4.07 -0.52
N ALA A 69 6.13 -4.17 0.74
CA ALA A 69 5.38 -3.70 1.89
C ALA A 69 5.18 -2.16 1.89
N LEU A 70 6.16 -1.39 1.44
CA LEU A 70 6.04 0.07 1.35
C LEU A 70 4.94 0.52 0.38
N TYR A 71 4.68 -0.26 -0.68
CA TYR A 71 3.71 0.05 -1.72
C TYR A 71 2.40 -0.74 -1.62
N HIS A 72 2.25 -1.63 -0.63
CA HIS A 72 1.16 -2.62 -0.63
C HIS A 72 -0.26 -2.01 -0.61
N ASP A 73 -0.44 -0.88 0.06
CA ASP A 73 -1.73 -0.16 0.17
C ASP A 73 -1.76 1.10 -0.74
N ILE A 74 -0.87 1.21 -1.73
CA ILE A 74 -0.77 2.42 -2.57
C ILE A 74 -2.06 2.74 -3.33
N THR A 75 -2.83 1.72 -3.70
CA THR A 75 -4.10 1.86 -4.42
C THR A 75 -5.17 2.58 -3.60
N GLU A 76 -5.02 2.65 -2.27
CA GLU A 76 -5.95 3.38 -1.39
C GLU A 76 -5.98 4.88 -1.65
N VAL A 77 -4.99 5.42 -2.39
CA VAL A 77 -5.08 6.79 -2.91
C VAL A 77 -6.25 6.99 -3.88
N ILE A 78 -6.68 5.93 -4.57
CA ILE A 78 -7.82 5.92 -5.49
C ILE A 78 -9.05 5.33 -4.80
N THR A 79 -8.89 4.20 -4.09
CA THR A 79 -10.02 3.45 -3.52
C THR A 79 -10.50 3.97 -2.17
N GLY A 80 -9.65 4.72 -1.46
CA GLY A 80 -9.78 4.95 -0.01
C GLY A 80 -9.43 3.72 0.82
N ASP A 81 -9.25 3.91 2.12
CA ASP A 81 -9.14 2.84 3.12
C ASP A 81 -10.51 2.16 3.26
N LEU A 82 -10.60 0.89 2.87
CA LEU A 82 -11.82 0.10 3.08
C LEU A 82 -11.67 -0.74 4.35
N PRO A 83 -12.50 -0.54 5.37
CA PRO A 83 -12.43 -1.30 6.61
C PRO A 83 -12.57 -2.81 6.37
N THR A 84 -11.71 -3.60 7.02
CA THR A 84 -11.66 -5.07 6.95
C THR A 84 -13.03 -5.75 7.06
N PRO A 85 -13.95 -5.35 7.98
CA PRO A 85 -15.26 -6.01 8.07
C PRO A 85 -16.11 -5.90 6.80
N ILE A 86 -15.90 -4.86 5.99
CA ILE A 86 -16.58 -4.67 4.70
C ILE A 86 -15.84 -5.45 3.60
N LYS A 87 -14.51 -5.33 3.52
CA LYS A 87 -13.66 -6.00 2.52
C LYS A 87 -13.84 -7.54 2.49
N TYR A 88 -14.19 -8.12 3.63
CA TYR A 88 -14.37 -9.57 3.79
C TYR A 88 -15.81 -9.97 4.17
N HIS A 89 -16.79 -9.10 3.93
CA HIS A 89 -18.19 -9.39 4.28
C HIS A 89 -18.78 -10.57 3.51
N SER A 90 -18.44 -10.70 2.22
CA SER A 90 -18.83 -11.84 1.38
C SER A 90 -17.77 -12.12 0.30
N ALA A 91 -17.82 -13.31 -0.31
CA ALA A 91 -16.92 -13.67 -1.40
C ALA A 91 -17.09 -12.75 -2.62
N GLU A 92 -18.32 -12.33 -2.90
CA GLU A 92 -18.66 -11.43 -3.99
C GLU A 92 -18.07 -10.04 -3.77
N ILE A 93 -18.19 -9.49 -2.55
CA ILE A 93 -17.60 -8.19 -2.20
C ILE A 93 -16.08 -8.26 -2.28
N ASN A 94 -15.46 -9.34 -1.78
CA ASN A 94 -14.02 -9.51 -1.84
C ASN A 94 -13.51 -9.56 -3.30
N ALA A 95 -14.20 -10.31 -4.16
CA ALA A 95 -13.85 -10.42 -5.58
C ALA A 95 -14.05 -9.09 -6.33
N ALA A 96 -15.13 -8.36 -6.03
CA ALA A 96 -15.37 -7.04 -6.60
C ALA A 96 -14.27 -6.05 -6.16
N TYR A 97 -13.89 -6.06 -4.89
CA TYR A 97 -12.88 -5.15 -4.37
C TYR A 97 -11.50 -5.41 -4.97
N LYS A 98 -11.09 -6.68 -5.11
CA LYS A 98 -9.84 -7.04 -5.79
C LYS A 98 -9.77 -6.54 -7.24
N GLN A 99 -10.90 -6.55 -7.95
CA GLN A 99 -10.96 -6.00 -9.31
C GLN A 99 -10.79 -4.47 -9.32
N ILE A 100 -11.30 -3.78 -8.28
CA ILE A 100 -11.11 -2.34 -8.13
C ILE A 100 -9.65 -2.03 -7.79
N GLU A 101 -9.04 -2.74 -6.84
CA GLU A 101 -7.61 -2.60 -6.52
C GLU A 101 -6.75 -2.80 -7.78
N GLN A 102 -6.99 -3.86 -8.55
CA GLN A 102 -6.24 -4.14 -9.77
C GLN A 102 -6.34 -3.02 -10.81
N ARG A 103 -7.52 -2.40 -10.97
CA ARG A 103 -7.68 -1.25 -11.88
C ARG A 103 -6.91 -0.02 -11.37
N ALA A 104 -6.99 0.25 -10.07
CA ALA A 104 -6.24 1.33 -9.44
C ALA A 104 -4.72 1.14 -9.57
N GLU A 105 -4.20 -0.10 -9.49
CA GLU A 105 -2.79 -0.40 -9.77
C GLU A 105 -2.39 0.03 -11.19
N PHE A 106 -3.16 -0.40 -12.20
CA PHE A 106 -2.87 -0.04 -13.60
C PHE A 106 -2.97 1.46 -13.85
N GLU A 107 -3.96 2.13 -13.25
CA GLU A 107 -4.10 3.59 -13.33
C GLU A 107 -2.88 4.31 -12.75
N LEU A 108 -2.38 3.87 -11.58
CA LEU A 108 -1.19 4.45 -10.96
C LEU A 108 0.07 4.22 -11.80
N LEU A 109 0.27 3.00 -12.31
CA LEU A 109 1.44 2.68 -13.14
C LEU A 109 1.44 3.48 -14.45
N ALA A 110 0.27 3.83 -15.00
CA ALA A 110 0.17 4.66 -16.19
C ALA A 110 0.57 6.14 -15.96
N LEU A 111 0.78 6.56 -14.71
CA LEU A 111 1.23 7.91 -14.37
C LEU A 111 2.76 8.07 -14.36
N LEU A 112 3.53 6.98 -14.53
CA LEU A 112 5.00 6.98 -14.61
C LEU A 112 5.50 7.44 -15.99
#